data_AF-L7W0D8-F1
#
_entry.id   AF-L7W0D8-F1
#
_cell.length_a   1.000
_cell.length_b   1.000
_cell.length_c   1.000
_cell.angle_alpha   90.00
_cell.angle_beta   90.00
_cell.angle_gamma   90.00
#
_symmetry.space_group_name_H-M   'P 1'
#
loop_
_entity.id
_entity.type
_entity.pdbx_description
1 polymer ?
#
loop_
_entity_poly.entity_id
_entity_poly.type
_entity_poly.pdbx_seq_one_letter_code
_entity_poly.pdbx_strand_id
1 'polypeptide(L)'
;MSKPLSSTLPRWASTVTADPARVVNPPSGKKDVGFDVAEKPPAQWLNWLLYNAYAWLLWLDSYETELHTWTRTQTFGEGISCSNTLLNTRAVYAIGNGTAEGLYGVGGSGGGHGVVGAGSGAGTYGVRGIGVATGVIGVRGEGFDSFGGSFLGGANSTGAVGTGGAGGGSGVAGQGTGAFAGVVGQGGPTGRGGEFTGGASGSPCGARCVGGGTDGHGVEAVGTGTGFAVEATGSLHTDLHVFADQSVVVGITPNIGAVYSSYVEHVLPTHPTAGASIKGRIAPSNTARVLATITTDGAGNLTVVDDQGVSSAAIVGGNKIQINFVDPFAVVGSYQAVVSGYDSGTGGGDFTVQQTDKATGFVRITPPSNPSTHAMNFDVVIFGRQ
;
A
#
# COMPACT_ATOMS: atom_id res chain seq x y z
N MET A 1 -10.79 64.89 -1.19
CA MET A 1 -12.10 65.56 -1.29
C MET A 1 -13.14 64.46 -1.40
N SER A 2 -14.18 64.43 -0.56
CA SER A 2 -15.22 63.41 -0.60
C SER A 2 -16.24 63.70 -1.71
N LYS A 3 -16.82 62.65 -2.32
CA LYS A 3 -17.90 62.79 -3.31
C LYS A 3 -19.10 63.54 -2.68
N PRO A 4 -19.71 64.52 -3.38
CA PRO A 4 -20.92 65.20 -2.90
C PRO A 4 -22.08 64.21 -2.75
N LEU A 5 -22.89 64.37 -1.69
CA LEU A 5 -24.08 63.54 -1.51
C LEU A 5 -25.11 63.82 -2.62
N SER A 6 -25.85 62.82 -3.07
CA SER A 6 -26.90 62.98 -4.10
C SER A 6 -27.92 64.08 -3.75
N SER A 7 -28.20 64.27 -2.45
CA SER A 7 -29.08 65.32 -1.92
C SER A 7 -28.53 66.74 -2.06
N THR A 8 -27.24 66.88 -2.35
CA THR A 8 -26.52 68.16 -2.50
C THR A 8 -26.23 68.52 -3.96
N LEU A 9 -26.59 67.64 -4.91
CA LEU A 9 -26.45 67.93 -6.33
C LEU A 9 -27.41 69.07 -6.76
N PRO A 10 -27.00 69.94 -7.71
CA PRO A 10 -27.89 70.93 -8.30
C PRO A 10 -29.17 70.28 -8.82
N ARG A 11 -30.33 70.89 -8.59
CA ARG A 11 -31.60 70.39 -9.13
C ARG A 11 -31.84 70.95 -10.51
N TRP A 12 -32.28 70.09 -11.42
CA TRP A 12 -32.75 70.54 -12.73
C TRP A 12 -34.24 70.89 -12.71
N ALA A 13 -34.61 72.00 -13.35
CA ALA A 13 -36.00 72.45 -13.41
C ALA A 13 -36.79 71.60 -14.42
N SER A 14 -37.65 70.71 -13.92
CA SER A 14 -38.49 69.82 -14.75
C SER A 14 -39.41 70.57 -15.72
N THR A 15 -39.78 71.81 -15.40
CA THR A 15 -40.55 72.73 -16.25
C THR A 15 -39.78 73.26 -17.47
N VAL A 16 -38.45 73.13 -17.49
CA VAL A 16 -37.59 73.48 -18.63
C VAL A 16 -37.43 72.27 -19.55
N THR A 17 -37.32 71.04 -19.02
CA THR A 17 -37.26 69.81 -19.84
C THR A 17 -38.59 69.49 -20.53
N ALA A 18 -39.71 69.85 -19.91
CA ALA A 18 -41.05 69.61 -20.46
C ALA A 18 -41.35 70.43 -21.74
N ASP A 19 -40.51 71.41 -22.05
CA ASP A 19 -40.59 72.24 -23.26
C ASP A 19 -39.28 72.13 -24.05
N PRO A 20 -39.25 71.32 -25.13
CA PRO A 20 -38.07 71.14 -25.97
C PRO A 20 -37.54 72.45 -26.59
N ALA A 21 -38.34 73.52 -26.65
CA ALA A 21 -37.89 74.82 -27.13
C ALA A 21 -37.01 75.58 -26.12
N ARG A 22 -36.90 75.11 -24.87
CA ARG A 22 -36.13 75.77 -23.80
C ARG A 22 -34.75 75.17 -23.56
N VAL A 23 -34.44 74.05 -24.18
CA VAL A 23 -33.14 73.37 -24.14
C VAL A 23 -32.70 73.09 -25.57
N VAL A 24 -31.94 74.01 -26.15
CA VAL A 24 -31.51 73.93 -27.56
C VAL A 24 -30.02 73.68 -27.63
N ASN A 25 -29.67 72.63 -28.34
CA ASN A 25 -28.29 72.30 -28.66
C ASN A 25 -27.66 73.42 -29.51
N PRO A 26 -26.57 74.08 -29.08
CA PRO A 26 -25.91 75.10 -29.90
C PRO A 26 -25.41 74.53 -31.24
N PRO A 27 -25.35 75.34 -32.32
CA PRO A 27 -24.72 74.93 -33.57
C PRO A 27 -23.27 74.47 -33.34
N SER A 28 -22.78 73.46 -34.09
CA SER A 28 -21.44 72.89 -33.89
C SER A 28 -20.33 73.95 -33.88
N GLY A 29 -20.39 74.93 -34.79
CA GLY A 29 -19.41 76.02 -34.83
C GLY A 29 -19.30 76.81 -33.53
N LYS A 30 -20.41 77.02 -32.78
CA LYS A 30 -20.38 77.70 -31.48
C LYS A 30 -19.88 76.83 -30.33
N LYS A 31 -19.96 75.50 -30.45
CA LYS A 31 -19.37 74.58 -29.46
C LYS A 31 -17.84 74.54 -29.56
N ASP A 32 -17.32 74.65 -30.77
CA ASP A 32 -15.89 74.55 -31.03
C ASP A 32 -15.16 75.87 -30.71
N VAL A 33 -15.76 77.02 -31.05
CA VAL A 33 -15.13 78.36 -30.87
C VAL A 33 -15.53 79.07 -29.56
N GLY A 34 -16.59 78.60 -28.89
CA GLY A 34 -17.12 79.24 -27.70
C GLY A 34 -17.92 80.51 -27.98
N PHE A 35 -18.03 81.36 -26.95
CA PHE A 35 -18.72 82.65 -26.99
C PHE A 35 -17.72 83.79 -26.96
N ASP A 36 -17.92 84.81 -27.78
CA ASP A 36 -17.08 86.00 -27.81
C ASP A 36 -17.25 86.81 -26.51
N VAL A 37 -16.25 87.63 -26.19
CA VAL A 37 -16.32 88.54 -25.04
C VAL A 37 -17.53 89.47 -25.21
N ALA A 38 -18.39 89.52 -24.19
CA ALA A 38 -19.66 90.24 -24.17
C ALA A 38 -20.77 89.71 -25.10
N GLU A 39 -20.58 88.54 -25.74
CA GLU A 39 -21.66 87.84 -26.44
C GLU A 39 -22.73 87.39 -25.42
N LYS A 40 -24.00 87.60 -25.78
CA LYS A 40 -25.14 87.17 -24.98
C LYS A 40 -25.70 85.88 -25.57
N PRO A 41 -25.27 84.69 -25.12
CA PRO A 41 -25.80 83.45 -25.65
C PRO A 41 -27.31 83.36 -25.37
N PRO A 42 -28.09 82.82 -26.33
CA PRO A 42 -29.48 82.45 -26.09
C PRO A 42 -29.65 81.64 -24.81
N ALA A 43 -30.68 81.94 -24.02
CA ALA A 43 -30.97 81.24 -22.76
C ALA A 43 -31.10 79.72 -22.95
N GLN A 44 -31.57 79.28 -24.12
CA GLN A 44 -31.71 77.87 -24.46
C GLN A 44 -30.37 77.13 -24.53
N TRP A 45 -29.29 77.82 -24.92
CA TRP A 45 -27.94 77.25 -24.99
C TRP A 45 -27.31 77.14 -23.61
N LEU A 46 -27.53 78.14 -22.75
CA LEU A 46 -27.11 78.07 -21.35
C LEU A 46 -27.86 76.96 -20.60
N ASN A 47 -29.17 76.83 -20.84
CA ASN A 47 -29.96 75.72 -20.32
C ASN A 47 -29.45 74.37 -20.83
N TRP A 48 -29.07 74.25 -22.11
CA TRP A 48 -28.44 73.03 -22.63
C TRP A 48 -27.14 72.70 -21.88
N LEU A 49 -26.26 73.67 -21.66
CA LEU A 49 -25.00 73.44 -20.94
C LEU A 49 -25.27 72.97 -19.49
N LEU A 50 -26.16 73.67 -18.79
CA LEU A 50 -26.50 73.33 -17.39
C LEU A 50 -27.23 72.00 -17.26
N TYR A 51 -28.06 71.65 -18.25
CA TYR A 51 -28.72 70.34 -18.31
C TYR A 51 -27.71 69.22 -18.47
N ASN A 52 -26.76 69.36 -19.41
CA ASN A 52 -25.71 68.36 -19.61
C ASN A 52 -24.79 68.26 -18.39
N ALA A 53 -24.45 69.39 -17.75
CA ALA A 53 -23.71 69.39 -16.49
C ALA A 53 -24.45 68.62 -15.38
N TYR A 54 -25.75 68.87 -15.22
CA TYR A 54 -26.60 68.10 -14.29
C TYR A 54 -26.64 66.60 -14.63
N ALA A 55 -26.82 66.25 -15.91
CA ALA A 55 -26.86 64.87 -16.37
C ALA A 55 -25.53 64.13 -16.14
N TRP A 56 -24.39 64.79 -16.38
CA TRP A 56 -23.07 64.24 -16.08
C TRP A 56 -22.85 64.05 -14.57
N LEU A 57 -23.32 65.00 -13.75
CA LEU A 57 -23.25 64.87 -12.29
C LEU A 57 -24.09 63.69 -11.80
N LEU A 58 -25.30 63.50 -12.33
CA LEU A 58 -26.12 62.32 -12.02
C LEU A 58 -25.45 61.02 -12.46
N TRP A 59 -24.86 60.98 -13.65
CA TRP A 59 -24.16 59.80 -14.16
C TRP A 59 -22.94 59.44 -13.29
N LEU A 60 -22.15 60.43 -12.88
CA LEU A 60 -21.04 60.23 -11.92
C LEU A 60 -21.55 59.79 -10.55
N ASP A 61 -22.72 60.26 -10.14
CA ASP A 61 -23.33 59.83 -8.88
C ASP A 61 -23.78 58.37 -8.94
N SER A 62 -24.46 57.96 -10.01
CA SER A 62 -24.95 56.58 -10.19
C SER A 62 -23.82 55.58 -10.51
N TYR A 63 -22.66 56.05 -10.96
CA TYR A 63 -21.54 55.21 -11.34
C TYR A 63 -21.09 54.24 -10.23
N GLU A 64 -21.20 54.62 -8.96
CA GLU A 64 -20.79 53.75 -7.85
C GLU A 64 -21.88 52.74 -7.43
N THR A 65 -23.11 52.92 -7.90
CA THR A 65 -24.29 52.14 -7.47
C THR A 65 -24.89 51.27 -8.56
N GLU A 66 -24.52 51.49 -9.83
CA GLU A 66 -24.99 50.73 -10.98
C GLU A 66 -23.97 49.69 -11.45
N LEU A 67 -24.43 48.67 -12.17
CA LEU A 67 -23.57 47.65 -12.77
C LEU A 67 -22.84 48.24 -13.98
N HIS A 68 -21.51 48.10 -14.00
CA HIS A 68 -20.69 48.54 -15.13
C HIS A 68 -19.98 47.38 -15.82
N THR A 69 -19.76 47.52 -17.12
CA THR A 69 -18.86 46.66 -17.88
C THR A 69 -17.60 47.45 -18.21
N TRP A 70 -16.46 47.06 -17.63
CA TRP A 70 -15.17 47.60 -18.02
C TRP A 70 -14.64 46.90 -19.26
N THR A 71 -13.97 47.64 -20.14
CA THR A 71 -13.41 47.11 -21.40
C THR A 71 -11.90 46.91 -21.25
N ARG A 72 -11.19 46.63 -22.35
CA ARG A 72 -9.80 46.13 -22.33
C ARG A 72 -8.75 47.09 -21.73
N THR A 73 -9.08 48.37 -21.50
CA THR A 73 -8.08 49.41 -21.20
C THR A 73 -7.95 49.79 -19.73
N GLN A 74 -8.87 49.35 -18.85
CA GLN A 74 -8.78 49.67 -17.43
C GLN A 74 -7.71 48.80 -16.73
N THR A 75 -6.85 49.42 -15.91
CA THR A 75 -5.88 48.75 -15.03
C THR A 75 -6.02 49.31 -13.62
N PHE A 76 -5.97 48.46 -12.61
CA PHE A 76 -6.08 48.85 -11.20
C PHE A 76 -4.68 48.95 -10.58
N GLY A 77 -4.31 50.13 -10.08
CA GLY A 77 -2.96 50.39 -9.54
C GLY A 77 -2.73 49.89 -8.11
N GLU A 78 -3.76 49.87 -7.27
CA GLU A 78 -3.68 49.51 -5.84
C GLU A 78 -4.38 48.19 -5.49
N GLY A 79 -4.75 47.39 -6.51
CA GLY A 79 -5.42 46.10 -6.35
C GLY A 79 -6.95 46.16 -6.44
N ILE A 80 -7.58 45.00 -6.31
CA ILE A 80 -9.03 44.80 -6.38
C ILE A 80 -9.43 43.82 -5.27
N SER A 81 -10.48 44.17 -4.52
CA SER A 81 -11.14 43.24 -3.58
C SER A 81 -12.53 42.92 -4.09
N CYS A 82 -12.78 41.64 -4.44
CA CYS A 82 -14.08 41.16 -4.89
C CYS A 82 -14.71 40.24 -3.85
N SER A 83 -15.96 40.49 -3.48
CA SER A 83 -16.77 39.60 -2.63
C SER A 83 -18.02 39.15 -3.36
N ASN A 84 -18.53 37.98 -3.01
CA ASN A 84 -19.82 37.51 -3.48
C ASN A 84 -20.93 37.80 -2.45
N THR A 85 -22.17 37.61 -2.87
CA THR A 85 -23.40 37.75 -2.08
C THR A 85 -24.27 36.52 -2.33
N LEU A 86 -25.44 36.44 -1.70
CA LEU A 86 -26.41 35.37 -1.98
C LEU A 86 -26.96 35.42 -3.43
N LEU A 87 -26.82 36.54 -4.13
CA LEU A 87 -27.33 36.72 -5.50
C LEU A 87 -26.31 36.32 -6.58
N ASN A 88 -25.00 36.45 -6.30
CA ASN A 88 -23.93 35.99 -7.18
C ASN A 88 -23.15 34.88 -6.50
N THR A 89 -23.27 33.63 -6.94
CA THR A 89 -22.56 32.50 -6.31
C THR A 89 -21.04 32.52 -6.56
N ARG A 90 -20.53 33.44 -7.40
CA ARG A 90 -19.11 33.62 -7.73
C ARG A 90 -18.74 35.11 -7.69
N ALA A 91 -17.65 35.44 -7.00
CA ALA A 91 -17.11 36.80 -6.96
C ALA A 91 -16.36 37.16 -8.25
N VAL A 92 -15.65 36.20 -8.85
CA VAL A 92 -14.90 36.34 -10.10
C VAL A 92 -15.21 35.16 -11.01
N TYR A 93 -15.49 35.44 -12.29
CA TYR A 93 -15.66 34.44 -13.33
C TYR A 93 -14.79 34.82 -14.53
N ALA A 94 -13.68 34.12 -14.71
CA ALA A 94 -12.65 34.42 -15.70
C ALA A 94 -12.55 33.27 -16.72
N ILE A 95 -12.67 33.57 -18.01
CA ILE A 95 -12.67 32.58 -19.10
C ILE A 95 -11.60 32.94 -20.12
N GLY A 96 -10.75 31.95 -20.44
CA GLY A 96 -9.84 32.01 -21.58
C GLY A 96 -10.54 31.46 -22.81
N ASN A 97 -10.47 32.18 -23.93
CA ASN A 97 -11.06 31.74 -25.19
C ASN A 97 -9.96 31.22 -26.13
N GLY A 98 -10.20 30.05 -26.74
CA GLY A 98 -9.23 29.42 -27.64
C GLY A 98 -7.97 28.97 -26.90
N THR A 99 -6.83 29.60 -27.20
CA THR A 99 -5.52 29.30 -26.58
C THR A 99 -5.16 30.24 -25.44
N ALA A 100 -5.95 31.27 -25.15
CA ALA A 100 -5.66 32.26 -24.11
C ALA A 100 -5.99 31.74 -22.71
N GLU A 101 -5.26 32.20 -21.70
CA GLU A 101 -5.57 31.93 -20.31
C GLU A 101 -6.81 32.71 -19.83
N GLY A 102 -7.58 32.11 -18.91
CA GLY A 102 -8.67 32.83 -18.25
C GLY A 102 -8.18 33.73 -17.13
N LEU A 103 -7.26 33.25 -16.30
CA LEU A 103 -6.66 33.97 -15.18
C LEU A 103 -5.17 33.64 -15.10
N TYR A 104 -4.33 34.66 -14.96
CA TYR A 104 -2.89 34.55 -14.76
C TYR A 104 -2.51 35.29 -13.47
N GLY A 105 -1.90 34.58 -12.52
CA GLY A 105 -1.47 35.14 -11.24
C GLY A 105 0.03 34.99 -11.06
N VAL A 106 0.70 36.06 -10.64
CA VAL A 106 2.17 36.11 -10.43
C VAL A 106 2.45 36.60 -9.03
N GLY A 107 3.29 35.86 -8.29
CA GLY A 107 3.74 36.26 -6.96
C GLY A 107 4.84 37.32 -7.03
N GLY A 108 4.88 38.23 -6.05
CA GLY A 108 5.96 39.20 -5.93
C GLY A 108 7.32 38.55 -5.65
N SER A 109 8.41 39.20 -6.05
CA SER A 109 9.78 38.69 -5.92
C SER A 109 10.26 38.43 -4.48
N GLY A 110 9.57 38.96 -3.47
CA GLY A 110 9.86 38.73 -2.05
C GLY A 110 9.24 37.44 -1.47
N GLY A 111 8.92 36.45 -2.31
CA GLY A 111 8.26 35.21 -1.89
C GLY A 111 6.74 35.30 -1.84
N GLY A 112 6.14 36.24 -2.59
CA GLY A 112 4.69 36.36 -2.68
C GLY A 112 4.05 35.20 -3.46
N HIS A 113 2.75 35.01 -3.28
CA HIS A 113 1.98 33.99 -4.00
C HIS A 113 1.20 34.61 -5.17
N GLY A 114 1.17 33.94 -6.32
CA GLY A 114 0.35 34.39 -7.45
C GLY A 114 -1.14 34.16 -7.23
N VAL A 115 -1.52 32.95 -6.79
CA VAL A 115 -2.90 32.58 -6.45
C VAL A 115 -2.89 31.76 -5.16
N VAL A 116 -3.75 32.12 -4.21
CA VAL A 116 -3.93 31.39 -2.95
C VAL A 116 -5.39 31.00 -2.82
N GLY A 117 -5.65 29.70 -2.68
CA GLY A 117 -6.98 29.18 -2.32
C GLY A 117 -7.00 28.74 -0.86
N ALA A 118 -7.98 29.23 -0.10
CA ALA A 118 -8.16 28.89 1.31
C ALA A 118 -9.61 28.48 1.59
N GLY A 119 -9.80 27.37 2.30
CA GLY A 119 -11.09 26.92 2.81
C GLY A 119 -11.10 27.00 4.34
N SER A 120 -12.14 27.60 4.93
CA SER A 120 -12.23 27.83 6.37
C SER A 120 -13.14 26.85 7.11
N GLY A 121 -13.85 25.98 6.39
CA GLY A 121 -14.79 25.01 6.96
C GLY A 121 -14.44 23.56 6.62
N ALA A 122 -14.89 22.62 7.45
CA ALA A 122 -14.78 21.19 7.16
C ALA A 122 -15.44 20.86 5.81
N GLY A 123 -14.77 20.03 5.00
CA GLY A 123 -15.28 19.62 3.68
C GLY A 123 -15.23 20.70 2.59
N THR A 124 -14.59 21.84 2.84
CA THR A 124 -14.40 22.89 1.83
C THR A 124 -13.11 22.68 1.01
N TYR A 125 -13.13 23.11 -0.25
CA TYR A 125 -11.96 23.10 -1.12
C TYR A 125 -11.41 24.52 -1.23
N GLY A 126 -10.14 24.73 -0.87
CA GLY A 126 -9.45 25.99 -1.16
C GLY A 126 -9.27 26.21 -2.66
N VAL A 127 -8.89 25.15 -3.39
CA VAL A 127 -8.81 25.11 -4.86
C VAL A 127 -9.47 23.82 -5.35
N ARG A 128 -10.29 23.91 -6.40
CA ARG A 128 -10.94 22.75 -7.04
C ARG A 128 -10.75 22.79 -8.55
N GLY A 129 -9.97 21.86 -9.08
CA GLY A 129 -9.86 21.61 -10.52
C GLY A 129 -10.92 20.63 -11.02
N ILE A 130 -11.51 20.88 -12.18
CA ILE A 130 -12.46 19.97 -12.84
C ILE A 130 -12.06 19.87 -14.31
N GLY A 131 -11.61 18.68 -14.73
CA GLY A 131 -11.41 18.36 -16.14
C GLY A 131 -12.70 17.83 -16.75
N VAL A 132 -13.17 18.46 -17.82
CA VAL A 132 -14.32 17.99 -18.61
C VAL A 132 -13.90 17.23 -19.88
N ALA A 133 -12.59 17.07 -20.09
CA ALA A 133 -11.99 16.40 -21.24
C ALA A 133 -10.78 15.56 -20.81
N THR A 134 -10.35 14.65 -21.68
CA THR A 134 -9.15 13.83 -21.50
C THR A 134 -7.89 14.70 -21.48
N GLY A 135 -6.95 14.38 -20.59
CA GLY A 135 -5.62 15.01 -20.56
C GLY A 135 -5.56 16.36 -19.83
N VAL A 136 -6.60 16.73 -19.06
CA VAL A 136 -6.59 17.95 -18.25
C VAL A 136 -5.57 17.81 -17.12
N ILE A 137 -4.62 18.74 -17.07
CA ILE A 137 -3.58 18.80 -16.03
C ILE A 137 -4.00 19.85 -15.00
N GLY A 138 -4.07 19.46 -13.72
CA GLY A 138 -4.43 20.38 -12.64
C GLY A 138 -3.26 21.29 -12.23
N VAL A 139 -2.09 20.70 -12.01
CA VAL A 139 -0.87 21.40 -11.60
C VAL A 139 0.30 20.85 -12.41
N ARG A 140 1.14 21.75 -12.94
CA ARG A 140 2.33 21.42 -13.71
C ARG A 140 3.45 22.41 -13.38
N GLY A 141 4.64 21.89 -13.11
CA GLY A 141 5.86 22.70 -13.07
C GLY A 141 6.49 22.75 -14.45
N GLU A 142 7.01 23.92 -14.81
CA GLU A 142 7.77 24.16 -16.02
C GLU A 142 9.08 24.86 -15.62
N GLY A 143 10.21 24.39 -16.14
CA GLY A 143 11.53 24.96 -15.84
C GLY A 143 12.58 23.90 -15.47
N PHE A 144 13.84 24.32 -15.46
CA PHE A 144 14.95 23.51 -14.95
C PHE A 144 14.94 23.54 -13.42
N ASP A 145 15.05 22.39 -12.77
CA ASP A 145 15.08 22.21 -11.30
C ASP A 145 13.86 22.74 -10.53
N SER A 146 12.71 22.96 -11.19
CA SER A 146 11.49 23.41 -10.55
C SER A 146 10.61 22.26 -10.06
N PHE A 147 10.17 22.30 -8.80
CA PHE A 147 9.14 21.38 -8.31
C PHE A 147 7.80 21.64 -9.01
N GLY A 148 7.17 20.58 -9.52
CA GLY A 148 5.83 20.65 -10.10
C GLY A 148 4.72 21.00 -9.11
N GLY A 149 4.93 20.69 -7.83
CA GLY A 149 4.03 21.01 -6.73
C GLY A 149 4.52 20.35 -5.43
N SER A 150 4.05 20.86 -4.29
CA SER A 150 4.26 20.24 -2.97
C SER A 150 2.92 20.08 -2.28
N PHE A 151 2.62 18.87 -1.81
CA PHE A 151 1.37 18.51 -1.17
C PHE A 151 1.65 17.97 0.22
N LEU A 152 1.33 18.75 1.25
CA LEU A 152 1.65 18.44 2.64
C LEU A 152 0.36 18.19 3.43
N GLY A 153 0.36 17.10 4.20
CA GLY A 153 -0.72 16.81 5.14
C GLY A 153 -0.57 17.61 6.42
N GLY A 154 -1.69 17.98 7.05
CA GLY A 154 -1.67 18.46 8.43
C GLY A 154 -1.31 17.33 9.41
N ALA A 155 -1.15 17.67 10.70
CA ALA A 155 -0.64 16.76 11.74
C ALA A 155 -1.32 15.37 11.81
N ASN A 156 -2.57 15.24 11.36
CA ASN A 156 -3.35 14.00 11.44
C ASN A 156 -4.00 13.60 10.10
N SER A 157 -3.49 14.07 8.96
CA SER A 157 -4.16 13.81 7.67
C SER A 157 -3.20 13.67 6.50
N THR A 158 -3.71 13.13 5.40
CA THR A 158 -2.98 12.86 4.17
C THR A 158 -2.74 14.16 3.39
N GLY A 159 -1.53 14.34 2.85
CA GLY A 159 -1.20 15.49 1.98
C GLY A 159 -1.75 15.38 0.57
N ALA A 160 -1.72 14.18 -0.02
CA ALA A 160 -2.23 13.90 -1.35
C ALA A 160 -2.87 12.50 -1.44
N VAL A 161 -4.00 12.42 -2.13
CA VAL A 161 -4.70 11.16 -2.43
C VAL A 161 -4.93 11.09 -3.94
N GLY A 162 -4.51 9.98 -4.55
CA GLY A 162 -4.78 9.69 -5.96
C GLY A 162 -5.65 8.45 -6.10
N THR A 163 -6.76 8.57 -6.82
CA THR A 163 -7.66 7.46 -7.14
C THR A 163 -7.69 7.24 -8.63
N GLY A 164 -7.53 6.00 -9.06
CA GLY A 164 -7.64 5.64 -10.47
C GLY A 164 -9.02 5.96 -11.04
N GLY A 165 -9.06 6.32 -12.33
CA GLY A 165 -10.33 6.54 -13.02
C GLY A 165 -11.15 5.25 -13.12
N ALA A 166 -12.48 5.35 -13.20
CA ALA A 166 -13.39 4.20 -13.30
C ALA A 166 -13.08 3.23 -14.46
N GLY A 167 -12.38 3.72 -15.50
CA GLY A 167 -11.89 2.91 -16.62
C GLY A 167 -10.56 2.17 -16.38
N GLY A 168 -10.01 2.18 -15.16
CA GLY A 168 -8.80 1.42 -14.80
C GLY A 168 -7.48 2.19 -14.90
N GLY A 169 -7.51 3.53 -14.82
CA GLY A 169 -6.28 4.34 -14.81
C GLY A 169 -5.53 4.28 -13.48
N SER A 170 -4.24 4.60 -13.47
CA SER A 170 -3.45 4.74 -12.24
C SER A 170 -3.91 5.96 -11.43
N GLY A 171 -4.07 5.81 -10.11
CA GLY A 171 -4.36 6.94 -9.22
C GLY A 171 -3.14 7.84 -9.00
N VAL A 172 -1.97 7.23 -8.84
CA VAL A 172 -0.67 7.89 -8.74
C VAL A 172 0.31 7.15 -9.64
N ALA A 173 1.08 7.89 -10.44
CA ALA A 173 2.18 7.36 -11.24
C ALA A 173 3.40 8.27 -11.01
N GLY A 174 4.52 7.67 -10.60
CA GLY A 174 5.80 8.37 -10.48
C GLY A 174 6.81 7.79 -11.44
N GLN A 175 7.45 8.66 -12.22
CA GLN A 175 8.49 8.28 -13.16
C GLN A 175 9.77 9.07 -12.86
N GLY A 176 10.84 8.34 -12.57
CA GLY A 176 12.18 8.89 -12.48
C GLY A 176 12.80 8.97 -13.87
N THR A 177 13.62 9.98 -14.12
CA THR A 177 14.42 10.07 -15.35
C THR A 177 15.89 10.22 -14.99
N GLY A 178 16.78 9.70 -15.83
CA GLY A 178 18.21 9.65 -15.53
C GLY A 178 18.51 8.77 -14.30
N ALA A 179 19.18 9.34 -13.31
CA ALA A 179 19.61 8.65 -12.08
C ALA A 179 18.66 8.86 -10.88
N PHE A 180 17.48 9.46 -11.09
CA PHE A 180 16.58 9.84 -10.00
C PHE A 180 15.40 8.86 -9.87
N ALA A 181 14.92 8.67 -8.64
CA ALA A 181 13.75 7.85 -8.36
C ALA A 181 12.45 8.54 -8.77
N GLY A 182 11.46 7.76 -9.22
CA GLY A 182 10.12 8.29 -9.52
C GLY A 182 9.25 8.49 -8.28
N VAL A 183 9.41 7.61 -7.28
CA VAL A 183 8.71 7.68 -5.99
C VAL A 183 9.69 7.30 -4.90
N VAL A 184 9.73 8.06 -3.80
CA VAL A 184 10.51 7.76 -2.60
C VAL A 184 9.57 7.75 -1.41
N GLY A 185 9.58 6.67 -0.64
CA GLY A 185 8.84 6.53 0.61
C GLY A 185 9.78 6.53 1.80
N GLN A 186 9.58 7.44 2.75
CA GLN A 186 10.38 7.52 3.98
C GLN A 186 9.47 7.58 5.20
N GLY A 187 9.61 6.61 6.10
CA GLY A 187 8.90 6.60 7.37
C GLY A 187 9.59 7.48 8.41
N GLY A 188 8.82 8.04 9.33
CA GLY A 188 9.37 8.63 10.56
C GLY A 188 9.93 7.56 11.51
N PRO A 189 10.42 7.95 12.71
CA PRO A 189 11.07 7.05 13.67
C PRO A 189 10.25 5.81 14.08
N THR A 190 8.92 5.91 14.01
CA THR A 190 7.98 4.83 14.34
C THR A 190 7.06 4.48 13.16
N GLY A 191 7.33 5.01 11.97
CA GLY A 191 6.46 4.96 10.81
C GLY A 191 6.97 4.05 9.70
N ARG A 192 6.11 3.78 8.71
CA ARG A 192 6.45 3.05 7.49
C ARG A 192 6.67 4.04 6.35
N GLY A 193 7.63 3.77 5.46
CA GLY A 193 7.84 4.58 4.25
C GLY A 193 6.79 4.35 3.16
N GLY A 194 6.13 3.19 3.17
CA GLY A 194 5.04 2.86 2.27
C GLY A 194 4.29 1.60 2.74
N GLU A 195 3.05 1.46 2.28
CA GLU A 195 2.21 0.28 2.50
C GLU A 195 1.48 -0.03 1.19
N PHE A 196 1.60 -1.28 0.72
CA PHE A 196 1.11 -1.72 -0.58
C PHE A 196 0.21 -2.95 -0.42
N THR A 197 -1.08 -2.79 -0.72
CA THR A 197 -2.09 -3.84 -0.51
C THR A 197 -2.72 -4.23 -1.84
N GLY A 198 -2.80 -5.54 -2.11
CA GLY A 198 -3.46 -6.07 -3.30
C GLY A 198 -4.98 -6.00 -3.19
N GLY A 199 -5.68 -6.05 -4.32
CA GLY A 199 -7.14 -6.21 -4.37
C GLY A 199 -7.63 -7.54 -3.77
N ALA A 200 -8.94 -7.78 -3.81
CA ALA A 200 -9.55 -8.97 -3.21
C ALA A 200 -9.76 -10.14 -4.19
N SER A 201 -9.63 -9.94 -5.51
CA SER A 201 -9.99 -10.93 -6.52
C SER A 201 -9.02 -10.93 -7.71
N GLY A 202 -8.94 -12.07 -8.42
CA GLY A 202 -8.23 -12.17 -9.70
C GLY A 202 -6.69 -12.22 -9.63
N SER A 203 -6.14 -12.91 -8.62
CA SER A 203 -4.70 -12.96 -8.34
C SER A 203 -4.03 -11.58 -8.24
N PRO A 204 -4.56 -10.67 -7.40
CA PRO A 204 -4.02 -9.33 -7.26
C PRO A 204 -2.71 -9.35 -6.48
N CYS A 205 -1.81 -8.42 -6.80
CA CYS A 205 -0.58 -8.19 -6.05
C CYS A 205 -0.61 -6.79 -5.44
N GLY A 206 -0.06 -6.63 -4.23
CA GLY A 206 0.11 -5.32 -3.62
C GLY A 206 1.24 -4.53 -4.26
N ALA A 207 2.36 -5.22 -4.55
CA ALA A 207 3.50 -4.68 -5.25
C ALA A 207 3.97 -5.67 -6.32
N ARG A 208 4.25 -5.14 -7.52
CA ARG A 208 4.93 -5.87 -8.59
C ARG A 208 6.21 -5.12 -8.94
N CYS A 209 7.33 -5.76 -8.68
CA CYS A 209 8.65 -5.22 -8.89
C CYS A 209 9.34 -6.00 -10.02
N VAL A 210 9.84 -5.31 -11.03
CA VAL A 210 10.46 -5.93 -12.21
C VAL A 210 11.81 -5.28 -12.44
N GLY A 211 12.85 -6.11 -12.46
CA GLY A 211 14.21 -5.69 -12.76
C GLY A 211 14.36 -5.23 -14.22
N GLY A 212 15.23 -4.25 -14.43
CA GLY A 212 15.54 -3.69 -15.76
C GLY A 212 16.61 -4.48 -16.51
N GLY A 213 17.47 -3.75 -17.23
CA GLY A 213 18.58 -4.32 -18.02
C GLY A 213 19.66 -5.01 -17.17
N THR A 214 20.91 -5.00 -17.65
CA THR A 214 22.05 -5.56 -16.91
C THR A 214 22.12 -4.96 -15.50
N ASP A 215 22.26 -5.81 -14.49
CA ASP A 215 22.25 -5.47 -13.05
C ASP A 215 20.96 -4.79 -12.55
N GLY A 216 19.87 -4.88 -13.32
CA GLY A 216 18.56 -4.36 -12.93
C GLY A 216 17.91 -5.25 -11.88
N HIS A 217 18.16 -5.00 -10.61
CA HIS A 217 17.44 -5.67 -9.52
C HIS A 217 15.96 -5.23 -9.52
N GLY A 218 15.04 -6.20 -9.44
CA GLY A 218 13.62 -5.89 -9.27
C GLY A 218 13.33 -5.36 -7.87
N VAL A 219 13.93 -5.98 -6.85
CA VAL A 219 13.86 -5.56 -5.45
C VAL A 219 15.25 -5.68 -4.86
N GLU A 220 15.68 -4.62 -4.18
CA GLU A 220 16.83 -4.61 -3.29
C GLU A 220 16.33 -4.28 -1.87
N ALA A 221 16.60 -5.14 -0.91
CA ALA A 221 16.17 -4.96 0.48
C ALA A 221 17.39 -5.02 1.40
N VAL A 222 17.65 -3.92 2.10
CA VAL A 222 18.82 -3.77 2.99
C VAL A 222 18.34 -3.46 4.41
N GLY A 223 18.62 -4.38 5.34
CA GLY A 223 18.36 -4.19 6.76
C GLY A 223 19.61 -3.65 7.46
N THR A 224 19.54 -2.43 7.99
CA THR A 224 20.62 -1.84 8.78
C THR A 224 20.24 -1.91 10.27
N GLY A 225 20.79 -2.88 11.00
CA GLY A 225 20.49 -3.11 12.41
C GLY A 225 20.19 -4.57 12.73
N THR A 226 19.43 -4.81 13.80
CA THR A 226 19.08 -6.17 14.28
C THR A 226 17.78 -6.72 13.67
N GLY A 227 17.06 -5.91 12.88
CA GLY A 227 15.81 -6.30 12.24
C GLY A 227 16.01 -7.08 10.94
N PHE A 228 14.91 -7.52 10.35
CA PHE A 228 14.91 -8.20 9.06
C PHE A 228 14.81 -7.20 7.90
N ALA A 229 15.57 -7.43 6.83
CA ALA A 229 15.37 -6.71 5.57
C ALA A 229 14.05 -7.09 4.89
N VAL A 230 13.67 -8.38 5.01
CA VAL A 230 12.42 -8.95 4.49
C VAL A 230 11.84 -9.88 5.56
N GLU A 231 10.58 -9.65 5.91
CA GLU A 231 9.80 -10.53 6.77
C GLU A 231 8.58 -11.04 5.97
N ALA A 232 8.37 -12.36 5.97
CA ALA A 232 7.23 -12.98 5.32
C ALA A 232 6.50 -13.87 6.33
N THR A 233 5.22 -13.59 6.56
CA THR A 233 4.34 -14.43 7.42
C THR A 233 3.74 -15.61 6.65
N GLY A 234 3.73 -15.54 5.32
CA GLY A 234 3.34 -16.62 4.42
C GLY A 234 4.53 -17.26 3.71
N SER A 235 4.25 -18.15 2.77
CA SER A 235 5.28 -18.84 1.98
C SER A 235 6.04 -17.88 1.07
N LEU A 236 7.36 -18.03 1.03
CA LEU A 236 8.20 -17.49 -0.05
C LEU A 236 8.24 -18.51 -1.19
N HIS A 237 7.97 -18.07 -2.43
CA HIS A 237 8.07 -18.90 -3.62
C HIS A 237 9.12 -18.34 -4.58
N THR A 238 9.96 -19.21 -5.12
CA THR A 238 10.98 -18.87 -6.13
C THR A 238 11.03 -19.96 -7.19
N ASP A 239 11.04 -19.59 -8.47
CA ASP A 239 11.05 -20.57 -9.56
C ASP A 239 12.43 -21.22 -9.79
N LEU A 240 13.52 -20.57 -9.34
CA LEU A 240 14.88 -20.98 -9.65
C LEU A 240 15.73 -21.23 -8.40
N HIS A 241 16.25 -20.17 -7.77
CA HIS A 241 17.23 -20.28 -6.70
C HIS A 241 16.98 -19.28 -5.57
N VAL A 242 17.36 -19.68 -4.36
CA VAL A 242 17.63 -18.80 -3.22
C VAL A 242 19.12 -18.92 -2.91
N PHE A 243 19.87 -17.84 -3.10
CA PHE A 243 21.29 -17.79 -2.77
C PHE A 243 21.48 -17.06 -1.44
N ALA A 244 22.29 -17.61 -0.55
CA ALA A 244 22.74 -16.95 0.66
C ALA A 244 24.26 -17.08 0.78
N ASP A 245 24.94 -15.98 1.05
CA ASP A 245 26.40 -15.93 1.12
C ASP A 245 26.95 -16.55 2.42
N GLN A 246 26.24 -16.36 3.54
CA GLN A 246 26.71 -16.83 4.85
C GLN A 246 25.94 -18.04 5.38
N SER A 247 24.62 -17.94 5.54
CA SER A 247 23.84 -19.00 6.19
C SER A 247 22.38 -18.97 5.77
N VAL A 248 21.82 -20.14 5.45
CA VAL A 248 20.38 -20.40 5.49
C VAL A 248 20.10 -21.28 6.68
N VAL A 249 19.03 -20.97 7.40
CA VAL A 249 18.66 -21.64 8.63
C VAL A 249 17.18 -22.02 8.57
N VAL A 250 16.86 -23.25 8.97
CA VAL A 250 15.49 -23.79 8.93
C VAL A 250 15.09 -24.34 10.29
N GLY A 251 13.91 -23.94 10.78
CA GLY A 251 13.32 -24.48 12.00
C GLY A 251 12.62 -23.42 12.85
N ILE A 252 12.17 -23.85 14.03
CA ILE A 252 11.60 -22.99 15.08
C ILE A 252 12.46 -23.14 16.33
N THR A 253 12.67 -22.05 17.07
CA THR A 253 13.41 -22.10 18.34
C THR A 253 12.85 -23.20 19.25
N PRO A 254 13.69 -24.09 19.83
CA PRO A 254 15.16 -24.11 19.79
C PRO A 254 15.78 -24.93 18.64
N ASN A 255 14.99 -25.61 17.83
CA ASN A 255 15.44 -26.58 16.81
C ASN A 255 15.72 -25.89 15.48
N ILE A 256 16.81 -25.13 15.46
CA ILE A 256 17.26 -24.32 14.34
C ILE A 256 18.44 -25.04 13.67
N GLY A 257 18.28 -25.49 12.42
CA GLY A 257 19.32 -26.23 11.68
C GLY A 257 19.95 -25.39 10.56
N ALA A 258 21.27 -25.38 10.47
CA ALA A 258 21.99 -24.74 9.38
C ALA A 258 21.90 -25.60 8.12
N VAL A 259 21.55 -24.98 6.99
CA VAL A 259 21.53 -25.63 5.67
C VAL A 259 22.89 -25.45 5.02
N TYR A 260 23.59 -26.56 4.80
CA TYR A 260 24.82 -26.62 4.01
C TYR A 260 24.52 -27.19 2.63
N SER A 261 25.51 -27.13 1.73
CA SER A 261 25.36 -27.50 0.30
C SER A 261 24.65 -28.84 0.07
N SER A 262 24.96 -29.88 0.85
CA SER A 262 24.42 -31.23 0.65
C SER A 262 23.66 -31.80 1.83
N TYR A 263 23.59 -31.08 2.96
CA TYR A 263 22.94 -31.57 4.18
C TYR A 263 22.46 -30.43 5.07
N VAL A 264 21.53 -30.74 5.97
CA VAL A 264 21.13 -29.86 7.08
C VAL A 264 21.73 -30.42 8.36
N GLU A 265 22.45 -29.59 9.11
CA GLU A 265 22.99 -29.97 10.42
C GLU A 265 22.02 -29.59 11.51
N HIS A 266 21.66 -30.56 12.36
CA HIS A 266 20.86 -30.33 13.55
C HIS A 266 21.76 -30.45 14.79
N VAL A 267 21.91 -29.36 15.53
CA VAL A 267 22.64 -29.36 16.81
C VAL A 267 21.68 -29.80 17.91
N LEU A 268 22.04 -30.84 18.66
CA LEU A 268 21.24 -31.45 19.74
C LEU A 268 19.87 -32.01 19.28
N PRO A 269 19.84 -33.01 18.37
CA PRO A 269 18.59 -33.65 18.00
C PRO A 269 17.91 -34.27 19.23
N THR A 270 16.70 -33.81 19.55
CA THR A 270 15.86 -34.48 20.56
C THR A 270 15.34 -35.79 19.98
N HIS A 271 15.64 -36.90 20.64
CA HIS A 271 15.09 -38.19 20.24
C HIS A 271 13.57 -38.19 20.41
N PRO A 272 12.83 -38.83 19.48
CA PRO A 272 11.40 -39.01 19.64
C PRO A 272 11.07 -39.78 20.92
N THR A 273 9.97 -39.41 21.59
CA THR A 273 9.43 -40.18 22.71
C THR A 273 9.20 -41.64 22.30
N ALA A 274 9.43 -42.58 23.21
CA ALA A 274 9.15 -44.00 23.00
C ALA A 274 7.74 -44.23 22.43
N GLY A 275 7.59 -45.14 21.48
CA GLY A 275 6.33 -45.39 20.76
C GLY A 275 5.92 -44.36 19.71
N ALA A 276 6.70 -43.31 19.41
CA ALA A 276 6.34 -42.33 18.40
C ALA A 276 6.43 -42.87 16.96
N SER A 277 5.49 -42.47 16.10
CA SER A 277 5.55 -42.72 14.65
C SER A 277 6.81 -42.08 14.05
N ILE A 278 7.42 -42.76 13.08
CA ILE A 278 8.60 -42.26 12.35
C ILE A 278 8.24 -41.75 10.94
N LYS A 279 6.94 -41.80 10.56
CA LYS A 279 6.46 -41.35 9.26
C LYS A 279 6.63 -39.84 9.08
N GLY A 280 7.10 -39.44 7.89
CA GLY A 280 7.31 -38.04 7.54
C GLY A 280 8.57 -37.40 8.13
N ARG A 281 9.43 -38.16 8.81
CA ARG A 281 10.72 -37.69 9.32
C ARG A 281 11.83 -37.95 8.31
N ILE A 282 12.81 -37.05 8.27
CA ILE A 282 14.06 -37.28 7.53
C ILE A 282 14.87 -38.30 8.33
N ALA A 283 15.02 -39.50 7.79
CA ALA A 283 15.88 -40.53 8.36
C ALA A 283 16.75 -41.13 7.25
N PRO A 284 18.03 -41.43 7.52
CA PRO A 284 18.85 -42.19 6.57
C PRO A 284 18.13 -43.46 6.11
N SER A 285 18.35 -43.86 4.85
CA SER A 285 17.72 -45.03 4.24
C SER A 285 17.96 -46.33 5.01
N ASN A 286 19.05 -46.38 5.79
CA ASN A 286 19.50 -47.55 6.54
C ASN A 286 19.25 -47.46 8.05
N THR A 287 18.37 -46.55 8.50
CA THR A 287 18.05 -46.44 9.93
C THR A 287 17.01 -47.48 10.32
N ALA A 288 17.15 -48.04 11.52
CA ALA A 288 16.13 -48.90 12.12
C ALA A 288 14.77 -48.17 12.10
N ARG A 289 13.74 -48.88 11.67
CA ARG A 289 12.35 -48.39 11.62
C ARG A 289 11.53 -48.84 12.83
N VAL A 290 11.94 -49.97 13.41
CA VAL A 290 11.45 -50.45 14.69
C VAL A 290 12.65 -50.93 15.48
N LEU A 291 12.74 -50.53 16.75
CA LEU A 291 13.72 -51.05 17.69
C LEU A 291 13.03 -51.22 19.04
N ALA A 292 13.35 -52.28 19.78
CA ALA A 292 12.91 -52.44 21.16
C ALA A 292 13.73 -53.53 21.85
N THR A 293 13.83 -53.41 23.17
CA THR A 293 14.21 -54.49 24.06
C THR A 293 12.95 -55.12 24.62
N ILE A 294 12.82 -56.44 24.51
CA ILE A 294 11.68 -57.20 25.02
C ILE A 294 12.17 -58.10 26.15
N THR A 295 11.54 -57.98 27.30
CA THR A 295 11.79 -58.84 28.46
C THR A 295 10.55 -59.65 28.79
N THR A 296 10.71 -60.95 29.01
CA THR A 296 9.70 -61.85 29.59
C THR A 296 10.19 -62.37 30.95
N ASP A 297 9.26 -62.48 31.90
CA ASP A 297 9.51 -63.00 33.24
C ASP A 297 9.44 -64.54 33.31
N GLY A 298 9.17 -65.22 32.20
CA GLY A 298 8.92 -66.66 32.18
C GLY A 298 7.63 -67.09 32.88
N ALA A 299 6.71 -66.16 33.13
CA ALA A 299 5.38 -66.40 33.68
C ALA A 299 4.26 -65.84 32.79
N GLY A 300 4.59 -65.50 31.54
CA GLY A 300 3.64 -65.04 30.52
C GLY A 300 3.50 -63.51 30.42
N ASN A 301 4.22 -62.72 31.22
CA ASN A 301 4.24 -61.27 31.08
C ASN A 301 5.36 -60.82 30.15
N LEU A 302 5.14 -59.72 29.43
CA LEU A 302 6.15 -59.06 28.60
C LEU A 302 6.24 -57.59 28.95
N THR A 303 7.46 -57.08 28.93
CA THR A 303 7.75 -55.64 29.03
C THR A 303 8.48 -55.22 27.76
N VAL A 304 8.04 -54.12 27.16
CA VAL A 304 8.72 -53.44 26.05
C VAL A 304 9.49 -52.26 26.64
N VAL A 305 10.79 -52.19 26.35
CA VAL A 305 11.71 -51.17 26.88
C VAL A 305 12.49 -50.56 25.72
N ASP A 306 12.91 -49.30 25.88
CA ASP A 306 13.77 -48.57 24.93
C ASP A 306 13.28 -48.64 23.48
N ASP A 307 11.96 -48.51 23.28
CA ASP A 307 11.34 -48.76 22.00
C ASP A 307 11.26 -47.53 21.08
N GLN A 308 11.24 -47.81 19.79
CA GLN A 308 10.84 -46.92 18.72
C GLN A 308 9.97 -47.70 17.75
N GLY A 309 8.80 -47.16 17.42
CA GLY A 309 7.89 -47.76 16.43
C GLY A 309 7.21 -49.05 16.88
N VAL A 310 7.21 -49.39 18.18
CA VAL A 310 6.47 -50.53 18.74
C VAL A 310 5.17 -50.04 19.39
N SER A 311 4.04 -50.61 18.98
CA SER A 311 2.74 -50.30 19.58
C SER A 311 2.38 -51.26 20.73
N SER A 312 2.85 -52.50 20.68
CA SER A 312 2.69 -53.51 21.74
C SER A 312 3.50 -54.77 21.45
N ALA A 313 3.71 -55.61 22.46
CA ALA A 313 4.23 -56.96 22.29
C ALA A 313 3.42 -57.98 23.10
N ALA A 314 3.25 -59.21 22.60
CA ALA A 314 2.52 -60.27 23.27
C ALA A 314 3.01 -61.67 22.88
N ILE A 315 2.89 -62.64 23.79
CA ILE A 315 3.05 -64.06 23.46
C ILE A 315 1.81 -64.51 22.68
N VAL A 316 2.02 -65.11 21.52
CA VAL A 316 0.98 -65.60 20.62
C VAL A 316 1.14 -67.11 20.40
N GLY A 317 0.15 -67.72 19.72
CA GLY A 317 0.12 -69.16 19.46
C GLY A 317 1.42 -69.71 18.87
N GLY A 318 1.81 -70.90 19.33
CA GLY A 318 3.07 -71.54 18.96
C GLY A 318 4.29 -71.02 19.73
N ASN A 319 4.09 -70.45 20.91
CA ASN A 319 5.15 -69.94 21.80
C ASN A 319 6.00 -68.83 21.16
N LYS A 320 5.43 -68.08 20.22
CA LYS A 320 6.10 -66.95 19.55
C LYS A 320 5.78 -65.64 20.27
N ILE A 321 6.66 -64.65 20.12
CA ILE A 321 6.43 -63.29 20.60
C ILE A 321 6.11 -62.40 19.40
N GLN A 322 4.91 -61.84 19.36
CA GLN A 322 4.50 -60.89 18.33
C GLN A 322 4.79 -59.47 18.80
N ILE A 323 5.49 -58.70 17.96
CA ILE A 323 5.77 -57.28 18.16
C ILE A 323 4.97 -56.51 17.12
N ASN A 324 4.03 -55.70 17.57
CA ASN A 324 3.16 -54.90 16.73
C ASN A 324 3.81 -53.54 16.48
N PHE A 325 3.72 -53.07 15.25
CA PHE A 325 4.30 -51.80 14.85
C PHE A 325 3.32 -50.65 15.08
N VAL A 326 3.85 -49.44 15.27
CA VAL A 326 3.07 -48.19 15.24
C VAL A 326 2.69 -47.86 13.79
N ASP A 327 3.66 -47.99 12.88
CA ASP A 327 3.49 -47.77 11.44
C ASP A 327 3.68 -49.10 10.68
N PRO A 328 2.73 -49.50 9.80
CA PRO A 328 2.88 -50.70 9.01
C PRO A 328 3.98 -50.55 7.95
N PHE A 329 4.73 -51.62 7.71
CA PHE A 329 5.64 -51.72 6.56
C PHE A 329 4.87 -51.81 5.25
N ALA A 330 5.45 -51.29 4.17
CA ALA A 330 4.79 -51.19 2.87
C ALA A 330 4.45 -52.56 2.24
N VAL A 331 5.28 -53.58 2.48
CA VAL A 331 5.14 -54.90 1.84
C VAL A 331 5.43 -56.02 2.85
N VAL A 332 4.52 -56.99 2.93
CA VAL A 332 4.66 -58.23 3.74
C VAL A 332 6.00 -58.91 3.41
N GLY A 333 6.74 -59.34 4.43
CA GLY A 333 7.99 -60.09 4.25
C GLY A 333 9.21 -59.33 3.72
N SER A 334 9.07 -58.07 3.30
CA SER A 334 10.14 -57.33 2.60
C SER A 334 11.05 -56.50 3.52
N TYR A 335 10.87 -56.59 4.83
CA TYR A 335 11.76 -55.97 5.81
C TYR A 335 12.72 -56.98 6.43
N GLN A 336 13.85 -56.48 6.91
CA GLN A 336 14.85 -57.26 7.63
C GLN A 336 14.62 -57.10 9.14
N ALA A 337 14.51 -58.21 9.85
CA ALA A 337 14.44 -58.23 11.31
C ALA A 337 15.70 -58.92 11.84
N VAL A 338 16.39 -58.27 12.77
CA VAL A 338 17.53 -58.80 13.50
C VAL A 338 17.10 -58.94 14.94
N VAL A 339 17.32 -60.12 15.51
CA VAL A 339 16.96 -60.43 16.90
C VAL A 339 18.17 -61.08 17.55
N SER A 340 18.50 -60.64 18.76
CA SER A 340 19.57 -61.23 19.56
C SER A 340 19.24 -61.06 21.03
N GLY A 341 19.51 -62.08 21.84
CA GLY A 341 19.21 -62.00 23.26
C GLY A 341 19.62 -63.22 24.07
N TYR A 342 19.22 -63.19 25.32
CA TYR A 342 19.44 -64.22 26.30
C TYR A 342 18.13 -64.94 26.64
N ASP A 343 18.23 -66.25 26.85
CA ASP A 343 17.15 -67.12 27.29
C ASP A 343 17.67 -67.96 28.46
N SER A 344 16.96 -67.94 29.60
CA SER A 344 17.34 -68.66 30.81
C SER A 344 17.31 -70.18 30.66
N GLY A 345 16.58 -70.73 29.69
CA GLY A 345 16.50 -72.16 29.42
C GLY A 345 17.70 -72.73 28.65
N THR A 346 18.31 -71.92 27.79
CA THR A 346 19.39 -72.35 26.87
C THR A 346 20.72 -71.64 27.09
N GLY A 347 20.74 -70.55 27.87
CA GLY A 347 21.93 -69.76 28.14
C GLY A 347 22.35 -68.82 27.00
N GLY A 348 21.49 -68.63 25.97
CA GLY A 348 21.76 -67.79 24.80
C GLY A 348 21.47 -68.43 23.44
N GLY A 349 20.36 -69.17 23.30
CA GLY A 349 19.98 -69.83 22.05
C GLY A 349 19.55 -68.90 20.91
N ASP A 350 19.43 -69.47 19.70
CA ASP A 350 19.10 -68.74 18.48
C ASP A 350 17.64 -68.28 18.42
N PHE A 351 17.39 -66.98 18.64
CA PHE A 351 16.10 -66.36 18.32
C PHE A 351 15.94 -66.28 16.80
N THR A 352 14.79 -66.70 16.28
CA THR A 352 14.59 -66.75 14.82
C THR A 352 13.32 -66.02 14.38
N VAL A 353 13.37 -65.45 13.17
CA VAL A 353 12.21 -64.83 12.51
C VAL A 353 12.02 -65.53 11.16
N GLN A 354 10.90 -66.23 11.00
CA GLN A 354 10.59 -66.90 9.73
C GLN A 354 9.95 -65.91 8.75
N GLN A 355 10.06 -66.18 7.44
CA GLN A 355 9.49 -65.29 6.43
C GLN A 355 7.96 -65.14 6.56
N THR A 356 7.27 -66.21 7.00
CA THR A 356 5.82 -66.21 7.26
C THR A 356 5.42 -65.41 8.49
N ASP A 357 6.37 -65.11 9.38
CA ASP A 357 6.14 -64.32 10.59
C ASP A 357 6.26 -62.81 10.35
N LYS A 358 6.58 -62.39 9.12
CA LYS A 358 6.77 -60.99 8.75
C LYS A 358 5.53 -60.38 8.11
N ALA A 359 4.62 -59.84 8.90
CA ALA A 359 3.45 -59.10 8.41
C ALA A 359 3.73 -57.60 8.31
N THR A 360 2.88 -56.86 7.58
CA THR A 360 3.02 -55.40 7.44
C THR A 360 2.92 -54.68 8.79
N GLY A 361 2.00 -55.11 9.67
CA GLY A 361 1.78 -54.47 10.97
C GLY A 361 2.50 -55.11 12.16
N PHE A 362 3.21 -56.23 11.97
CA PHE A 362 3.89 -56.93 13.07
C PHE A 362 4.97 -57.89 12.58
N VAL A 363 5.90 -58.24 13.46
CA VAL A 363 6.81 -59.40 13.31
C VAL A 363 6.56 -60.41 14.43
N ARG A 364 6.68 -61.71 14.15
CA ARG A 364 6.74 -62.74 15.20
C ARG A 364 8.14 -63.32 15.32
N ILE A 365 8.58 -63.47 16.55
CA ILE A 365 9.89 -64.00 16.92
C ILE A 365 9.67 -65.36 17.56
N THR A 366 10.42 -66.34 17.11
CA THR A 366 10.43 -67.68 17.69
C THR A 366 11.62 -67.75 18.66
N PRO A 367 11.37 -67.73 19.98
CA PRO A 367 12.41 -67.89 20.98
C PRO A 367 12.91 -69.35 21.06
N PRO A 368 14.10 -69.60 21.63
CA PRO A 368 14.66 -70.95 21.75
C PRO A 368 13.87 -71.83 22.74
N SER A 369 13.43 -71.26 23.86
CA SER A 369 12.57 -71.92 24.85
C SER A 369 11.16 -71.31 24.86
N ASN A 370 10.22 -71.93 25.58
CA ASN A 370 8.88 -71.38 25.72
C ASN A 370 8.89 -70.10 26.58
N PRO A 371 8.48 -68.93 26.04
CA PRO A 371 8.55 -67.65 26.75
C PRO A 371 7.52 -67.52 27.88
N SER A 372 6.58 -68.47 28.00
CA SER A 372 5.66 -68.54 29.14
C SER A 372 6.19 -69.36 30.32
N THR A 373 7.35 -70.01 30.19
CA THR A 373 7.96 -70.81 31.26
C THR A 373 9.44 -70.51 31.51
N HIS A 374 10.07 -69.69 30.66
CA HIS A 374 11.48 -69.30 30.79
C HIS A 374 11.61 -67.79 30.61
N ALA A 375 12.44 -67.17 31.45
CA ALA A 375 12.70 -65.74 31.38
C ALA A 375 13.67 -65.46 30.22
N MET A 376 13.40 -64.39 29.48
CA MET A 376 14.21 -64.01 28.32
C MET A 376 14.34 -62.50 28.22
N ASN A 377 15.45 -62.06 27.65
CA ASN A 377 15.67 -60.66 27.32
C ASN A 377 16.35 -60.57 25.96
N PHE A 378 15.72 -59.92 24.99
CA PHE A 378 16.25 -59.81 23.64
C PHE A 378 15.97 -58.44 23.03
N ASP A 379 16.89 -58.02 22.17
CA ASP A 379 16.75 -56.84 21.35
C ASP A 379 16.23 -57.23 19.98
N VAL A 380 15.31 -56.42 19.45
CA VAL A 380 14.85 -56.49 18.07
C VAL A 380 15.17 -55.20 17.34
N VAL A 381 15.70 -55.33 16.12
CA VAL A 381 15.93 -54.20 15.21
C VAL A 381 15.39 -54.55 13.84
N ILE A 382 14.54 -53.68 13.30
CA ILE A 382 13.86 -53.91 12.01
C ILE A 382 14.17 -52.78 11.04
N PHE A 383 14.65 -53.16 9.85
CA PHE A 383 14.98 -52.27 8.75
C PHE A 383 14.05 -52.52 7.56
N GLY A 384 13.59 -51.47 6.90
CA GLY A 384 12.77 -51.61 5.69
C GLY A 384 12.03 -50.34 5.30
N ARG A 385 11.19 -50.46 4.27
CA ARG A 385 10.32 -49.37 3.81
C ARG A 385 8.98 -49.45 4.54
N GLN A 386 8.70 -48.43 5.35
CA GLN A 386 7.37 -48.18 5.92
C GLN A 386 6.50 -47.38 4.96
#